data_AF-A0A7V2S894-F1
#
_entry.id   AF-A0A7V2S894-F1
#
_cell.length_a   1.000
_cell.length_b   1.000
_cell.length_c   1.000
_cell.angle_alpha   90.00
_cell.angle_beta   90.00
_cell.angle_gamma   90.00
#
_symmetry.space_group_name_H-M   'P 1'
#
loop_
_entity.id
_entity.type
_entity.pdbx_description
1 polymer ?
#
loop_
_entity_poly.entity_id
_entity_poly.type
_entity_poly.pdbx_seq_one_letter_code
_entity_poly.pdbx_strand_id
1 'polypeptide(L)'
;VIPFEEFFTLLANKKFPAATFIRTPEDIDYLQEPDIFHEIFGHCPLLTNPVFADFSEQYGKLGVKASKKERIYLARIFWFTVEFGLIETAKGLRIYGAGILSSKGESEYALESHVPERRPFDALTILRTPYRIDIFQTIYYVIQNFQDIFSVMNESIMPLLHEAMELGNFAPTYPLKSRSDAVEIANSATKSHPC
;
A
#
# COMPACT_ATOMS: atom_id res chain seq x y z
N VAL A 1 11.87 -4.39 -10.48
CA VAL A 1 11.15 -3.14 -10.15
C VAL A 1 11.16 -2.21 -11.36
N ILE A 2 10.03 -1.60 -11.72
CA ILE A 2 9.90 -0.62 -12.83
C ILE A 2 9.82 0.83 -12.29
N PRO A 3 10.16 1.86 -13.08
CA PRO A 3 10.00 3.26 -12.69
C PRO A 3 8.54 3.65 -12.41
N PHE A 4 8.32 4.58 -11.48
CA PHE A 4 6.97 5.05 -11.13
C PHE A 4 6.15 5.56 -12.32
N GLU A 5 6.80 6.26 -13.25
CA GLU A 5 6.12 6.79 -14.45
C GLU A 5 5.57 5.66 -15.33
N GLU A 6 6.33 4.58 -15.50
CA GLU A 6 5.90 3.40 -16.22
C GLU A 6 4.76 2.68 -15.49
N PHE A 7 4.89 2.50 -14.17
CA PHE A 7 3.85 1.93 -13.33
C PHE A 7 2.51 2.67 -13.47
N PHE A 8 2.51 4.00 -13.31
CA PHE A 8 1.28 4.80 -13.45
C PHE A 8 0.72 4.76 -14.88
N THR A 9 1.60 4.76 -15.89
CA THR A 9 1.18 4.66 -17.30
C THR A 9 0.49 3.34 -17.58
N LEU A 10 0.99 2.21 -17.05
CA LEU A 10 0.36 0.91 -17.21
C LEU A 10 -1.03 0.88 -16.58
N LEU A 11 -1.16 1.32 -15.31
CA LEU A 11 -2.44 1.38 -14.63
C LEU A 11 -3.45 2.29 -15.36
N ALA A 12 -3.01 3.46 -15.84
CA ALA A 12 -3.85 4.39 -16.61
C ALA A 12 -4.39 3.77 -17.91
N ASN A 13 -3.74 2.73 -18.43
CA ASN A 13 -4.12 1.98 -19.62
C ASN A 13 -4.71 0.60 -19.30
N LYS A 14 -5.23 0.39 -18.08
CA LYS A 14 -5.83 -0.86 -17.61
C LYS A 14 -4.90 -2.08 -17.74
N LYS A 15 -3.60 -1.86 -17.52
CA LYS A 15 -2.57 -2.91 -17.49
C LYS A 15 -1.98 -2.96 -16.09
N PHE A 16 -2.11 -4.11 -15.42
CA PHE A 16 -1.51 -4.31 -14.11
C PHE A 16 -0.12 -4.94 -14.28
N PRO A 17 0.98 -4.27 -13.87
CA PRO A 17 2.31 -4.85 -13.91
C PRO A 17 2.40 -5.97 -12.86
N ALA A 18 3.01 -7.10 -13.23
CA ALA A 18 3.25 -8.21 -12.31
C ALA A 18 4.71 -8.66 -12.41
N ALA A 19 5.34 -8.90 -11.26
CA ALA A 19 6.64 -9.53 -11.18
C ALA A 19 6.62 -10.93 -11.81
N THR A 20 7.72 -11.32 -12.47
CA THR A 20 7.86 -12.61 -13.16
C THR A 20 8.79 -13.58 -12.43
N PHE A 21 8.89 -13.44 -11.10
CA PHE A 21 9.62 -14.36 -10.23
C PHE A 21 8.72 -14.80 -9.08
N ILE A 22 9.08 -15.90 -8.40
CA ILE A 22 8.38 -16.44 -7.23
C ILE A 22 9.36 -16.50 -6.06
N ARG A 23 8.88 -16.25 -4.85
CA ARG A 23 9.66 -16.36 -3.61
C ARG A 23 10.26 -17.76 -3.40
N THR A 24 11.36 -17.82 -2.66
CA THR A 24 11.95 -19.09 -2.24
C THR A 24 11.20 -19.67 -1.03
N PRO A 25 11.43 -20.94 -0.66
CA PRO A 25 10.90 -21.52 0.58
C PRO A 25 11.30 -20.75 1.85
N GLU A 26 12.51 -20.16 1.87
CA GLU A 26 12.99 -19.39 3.01
C GLU A 26 12.22 -18.07 3.19
N ASP A 27 11.68 -17.52 2.11
CA ASP A 27 10.92 -16.26 2.07
C ASP A 27 9.40 -16.47 2.13
N ILE A 28 8.93 -17.68 2.47
CA ILE A 28 7.50 -18.04 2.35
C ILE A 28 6.59 -17.16 3.22
N ASP A 29 7.04 -16.87 4.44
CA ASP A 29 6.28 -16.12 5.45
C ASP A 29 6.34 -14.61 5.24
N TYR A 30 7.42 -14.11 4.62
CA TYR A 30 7.62 -12.69 4.33
C TYR A 30 8.67 -12.50 3.25
N LEU A 31 8.33 -11.69 2.24
CA LEU A 31 9.25 -11.25 1.19
C LEU A 31 9.22 -9.72 1.11
N GLN A 32 10.40 -9.10 1.03
CA GLN A 32 10.53 -7.64 0.98
C GLN A 32 10.04 -7.04 -0.35
N GLU A 33 10.21 -7.77 -1.46
CA GLU A 33 9.76 -7.36 -2.79
C GLU A 33 8.51 -8.16 -3.19
N PRO A 34 7.54 -7.56 -3.91
CA PRO A 34 6.38 -8.29 -4.38
C PRO A 34 6.77 -9.30 -5.47
N ASP A 35 6.42 -10.57 -5.26
CA ASP A 35 6.59 -11.65 -6.23
C ASP A 35 5.27 -11.94 -6.96
N ILE A 36 5.30 -12.85 -7.95
CA ILE A 36 4.11 -13.19 -8.75
C ILE A 36 2.93 -13.69 -7.91
N PHE A 37 3.18 -14.30 -6.74
CA PHE A 37 2.10 -14.70 -5.84
C PHE A 37 1.38 -13.49 -5.26
N HIS A 38 2.11 -12.48 -4.76
CA HIS A 38 1.52 -11.22 -4.31
C HIS A 38 0.67 -10.57 -5.41
N GLU A 39 1.19 -10.51 -6.63
CA GLU A 39 0.49 -9.86 -7.75
C GLU A 39 -0.80 -10.59 -8.13
N ILE A 40 -0.71 -11.91 -8.36
CA ILE A 40 -1.84 -12.70 -8.85
C ILE A 40 -2.84 -13.02 -7.72
N PHE A 41 -2.37 -13.42 -6.55
CA PHE A 41 -3.26 -13.81 -5.45
C PHE A 41 -3.81 -12.59 -4.71
N GLY A 42 -2.98 -11.56 -4.49
CA GLY A 42 -3.35 -10.37 -3.74
C GLY A 42 -4.20 -9.39 -4.55
N HIS A 43 -3.75 -9.00 -5.76
CA HIS A 43 -4.41 -7.93 -6.51
C HIS A 43 -5.45 -8.42 -7.52
N CYS A 44 -5.14 -9.44 -8.32
CA CYS A 44 -6.00 -9.82 -9.45
C CYS A 44 -7.45 -10.16 -9.09
N PRO A 45 -7.80 -10.79 -7.95
CA PRO A 45 -9.18 -11.06 -7.61
C PRO A 45 -10.02 -9.76 -7.49
N LEU A 46 -9.47 -8.73 -6.86
CA LEU A 46 -10.15 -7.44 -6.72
C LEU A 46 -10.23 -6.65 -8.02
N LEU A 47 -9.29 -6.83 -8.94
CA LEU A 47 -9.37 -6.23 -10.28
C LEU A 47 -10.55 -6.77 -11.12
N THR A 48 -11.20 -7.86 -10.69
CA THR A 48 -12.47 -8.31 -11.29
C THR A 48 -13.68 -7.50 -10.81
N ASN A 49 -13.54 -6.73 -9.73
CA ASN A 49 -14.55 -5.79 -9.26
C ASN A 49 -14.45 -4.47 -10.04
N PRO A 50 -15.53 -4.00 -10.69
CA PRO A 50 -15.47 -2.80 -11.54
C PRO A 50 -15.10 -1.54 -10.76
N VAL A 51 -15.57 -1.38 -9.52
CA VAL A 51 -15.25 -0.21 -8.68
C VAL A 51 -13.75 -0.13 -8.41
N PHE A 52 -13.13 -1.28 -8.13
CA PHE A 52 -11.71 -1.36 -7.86
C PHE A 52 -10.87 -1.22 -9.13
N ALA A 53 -11.31 -1.79 -10.24
CA ALA A 53 -10.66 -1.63 -11.54
C ALA A 53 -10.66 -0.16 -12.00
N ASP A 54 -11.79 0.54 -11.84
CA ASP A 54 -11.89 1.96 -12.17
C ASP A 54 -11.06 2.83 -11.21
N PHE A 55 -11.01 2.47 -9.93
CA PHE A 55 -10.08 3.08 -8.97
C PHE A 55 -8.62 2.93 -9.43
N SER A 56 -8.18 1.72 -9.81
CA SER A 56 -6.81 1.49 -10.27
C SER A 56 -6.47 2.27 -11.54
N GLU A 57 -7.40 2.36 -12.49
CA GLU A 57 -7.24 3.18 -13.69
C GLU A 57 -7.09 4.67 -13.33
N GLN A 58 -7.97 5.19 -12.47
CA GLN A 58 -7.96 6.59 -12.07
C GLN A 58 -6.69 6.95 -11.28
N TYR A 59 -6.25 6.06 -10.39
CA TYR A 59 -4.99 6.19 -9.68
C TYR A 59 -3.80 6.31 -10.65
N GLY A 60 -3.75 5.47 -11.70
CA GLY A 60 -2.78 5.58 -12.78
C GLY A 60 -2.83 6.94 -13.49
N LYS A 61 -4.02 7.38 -13.91
CA LYS A 61 -4.23 8.66 -14.61
C LYS A 61 -3.77 9.87 -13.79
N LEU A 62 -4.04 9.86 -12.48
CA LEU A 62 -3.59 10.92 -11.57
C LEU A 62 -2.08 10.87 -11.34
N GLY A 63 -1.52 9.67 -11.14
CA GLY A 63 -0.08 9.49 -10.91
C GLY A 63 0.80 9.94 -12.08
N VAL A 64 0.35 9.76 -13.33
CA VAL A 64 1.04 10.29 -14.52
C VAL A 64 1.17 11.81 -14.44
N LYS A 65 0.10 12.52 -14.04
CA LYS A 65 0.05 13.99 -13.99
C LYS A 65 0.66 14.58 -12.72
N ALA A 66 0.74 13.80 -11.65
CA ALA A 66 1.21 14.24 -10.35
C ALA A 66 2.72 14.52 -10.33
N SER A 67 3.10 15.59 -9.62
CA SER A 67 4.49 15.89 -9.26
C SER A 67 5.08 14.83 -8.34
N LYS A 68 6.41 14.81 -8.19
CA LYS A 68 7.10 13.89 -7.26
C LYS A 68 6.59 13.99 -5.83
N LYS A 69 6.25 15.20 -5.37
CA LYS A 69 5.73 15.42 -4.01
C LYS A 69 4.32 14.87 -3.86
N GLU A 70 3.44 15.10 -4.84
CA GLU A 70 2.07 14.56 -4.83
C GLU A 70 2.06 13.03 -4.90
N ARG A 71 2.96 12.42 -5.69
CA ARG A 71 3.11 10.96 -5.78
C ARG A 71 3.38 10.29 -4.44
N ILE A 72 4.05 10.95 -3.50
CA ILE A 72 4.27 10.42 -2.13
C ILE A 72 2.95 10.28 -1.38
N TYR A 73 2.05 11.24 -1.54
CA TYR A 73 0.73 11.22 -0.89
C TYR A 73 -0.22 10.25 -1.59
N LEU A 74 -0.17 10.19 -2.92
CA LEU A 74 -0.88 9.13 -3.69
C LEU A 74 -0.42 7.72 -3.26
N ALA A 75 0.88 7.52 -3.02
CA ALA A 75 1.36 6.24 -2.52
C ALA A 75 0.79 5.88 -1.14
N ARG A 76 0.51 6.85 -0.26
CA ARG A 76 -0.12 6.57 1.05
C ARG A 76 -1.56 6.10 0.92
N ILE A 77 -2.36 6.77 0.09
CA ILE A 77 -3.75 6.33 -0.10
C ILE A 77 -3.77 4.93 -0.72
N PHE A 78 -2.87 4.64 -1.66
CA PHE A 78 -2.72 3.30 -2.23
C PHE A 78 -2.29 2.26 -1.18
N TRP A 79 -1.29 2.59 -0.36
CA TRP A 79 -0.79 1.73 0.71
C TRP A 79 -1.89 1.35 1.72
N PHE A 80 -2.59 2.33 2.27
CA PHE A 80 -3.62 2.09 3.27
C PHE A 80 -4.96 1.60 2.70
N THR A 81 -5.05 1.42 1.38
CA THR A 81 -6.23 0.84 0.73
C THR A 81 -5.89 -0.43 -0.03
N VAL A 82 -5.29 -0.31 -1.21
CA VAL A 82 -5.00 -1.43 -2.11
C VAL A 82 -4.04 -2.45 -1.48
N GLU A 83 -3.07 -2.02 -0.69
CA GLU A 83 -2.09 -2.92 -0.07
C GLU A 83 -2.52 -3.44 1.30
N PHE A 84 -2.95 -2.56 2.20
CA PHE A 84 -3.23 -2.87 3.61
C PHE A 84 -4.62 -2.42 4.07
N GLY A 85 -5.61 -2.43 3.18
CA GLY A 85 -6.98 -2.07 3.50
C GLY A 85 -7.80 -3.18 4.13
N LEU A 86 -8.68 -2.79 5.07
CA LEU A 86 -9.68 -3.66 5.69
C LEU A 86 -11.10 -3.16 5.39
N ILE A 87 -12.07 -4.07 5.43
CA ILE A 87 -13.48 -3.77 5.20
C ILE A 87 -14.35 -4.35 6.30
N GLU A 88 -15.23 -3.53 6.87
CA GLU A 88 -16.26 -3.99 7.80
C GLU A 88 -17.44 -4.56 7.01
N THR A 89 -17.95 -5.72 7.42
CA THR A 89 -19.07 -6.38 6.75
C THR A 89 -20.12 -6.82 7.77
N ALA A 90 -21.32 -7.19 7.32
CA ALA A 90 -22.32 -7.79 8.22
C ALA A 90 -21.84 -9.08 8.92
N LYS A 91 -20.75 -9.71 8.43
CA LYS A 91 -20.12 -10.89 9.05
C LYS A 91 -18.85 -10.55 9.82
N GLY A 92 -18.64 -9.27 10.14
CA GLY A 92 -17.46 -8.70 10.79
C GLY A 92 -16.37 -8.25 9.81
N LEU A 93 -15.25 -7.84 10.38
CA LEU A 93 -14.06 -7.36 9.71
C LEU A 93 -13.47 -8.38 8.71
N ARG A 94 -13.10 -7.92 7.52
CA ARG A 94 -12.48 -8.71 6.45
C ARG A 94 -11.31 -7.94 5.82
N ILE A 95 -10.47 -8.68 5.12
CA ILE A 95 -9.31 -8.16 4.42
C ILE A 95 -9.66 -7.95 2.94
N TYR A 96 -9.18 -6.86 2.36
CA TYR A 96 -9.13 -6.69 0.91
C TYR A 96 -7.75 -6.23 0.43
N GLY A 97 -6.89 -5.70 1.30
CA GLY A 97 -5.52 -5.32 0.94
C GLY A 97 -4.68 -6.50 0.43
N ALA A 98 -4.03 -6.34 -0.71
CA ALA A 98 -3.24 -7.37 -1.38
C ALA A 98 -2.00 -7.79 -0.59
N GLY A 99 -1.31 -6.84 0.04
CA GLY A 99 -0.18 -7.10 0.95
C GLY A 99 -0.58 -7.96 2.15
N ILE A 100 -1.81 -7.79 2.63
CA ILE A 100 -2.34 -8.65 3.69
C ILE A 100 -2.73 -10.03 3.14
N LEU A 101 -3.51 -10.09 2.05
CA LEU A 101 -4.01 -11.35 1.46
C LEU A 101 -2.88 -12.30 1.07
N SER A 102 -1.74 -11.76 0.64
CA SER A 102 -0.58 -12.53 0.18
C SER A 102 0.47 -12.80 1.27
N SER A 103 0.18 -12.44 2.51
CA SER A 103 1.03 -12.65 3.69
C SER A 103 0.25 -13.36 4.78
N LYS A 104 0.68 -14.57 5.15
CA LYS A 104 0.06 -15.32 6.24
C LYS A 104 0.15 -14.54 7.56
N GLY A 105 1.35 -14.05 7.89
CA GLY A 105 1.58 -13.31 9.14
C GLY A 105 0.75 -12.03 9.21
N GLU A 106 0.69 -11.26 8.12
CA GLU A 106 -0.09 -10.02 8.09
C GLU A 106 -1.59 -10.31 8.16
N SER A 107 -2.07 -11.40 7.54
CA SER A 107 -3.48 -11.81 7.60
C SER A 107 -3.96 -12.10 9.02
N GLU A 108 -3.20 -12.91 9.77
CA GLU A 108 -3.51 -13.22 11.17
C GLU A 108 -3.39 -11.95 12.03
N TYR A 109 -2.29 -11.21 11.88
CA TYR A 109 -2.03 -10.01 12.67
C TYR A 109 -3.08 -8.91 12.45
N ALA A 110 -3.46 -8.63 11.20
CA ALA A 110 -4.41 -7.57 10.86
C ALA A 110 -5.83 -7.83 11.38
N LEU A 111 -6.24 -9.09 11.58
CA LEU A 111 -7.57 -9.45 12.06
C LEU A 111 -7.62 -9.78 13.56
N GLU A 112 -6.58 -10.41 14.10
CA GLU A 112 -6.65 -11.02 15.43
C GLU A 112 -5.84 -10.26 16.49
N SER A 113 -4.79 -9.55 16.09
CA SER A 113 -3.92 -8.84 17.04
C SER A 113 -4.61 -7.64 17.68
N HIS A 114 -4.38 -7.42 18.97
CA HIS A 114 -4.79 -6.22 19.70
C HIS A 114 -3.77 -5.07 19.60
N VAL A 115 -2.61 -5.31 18.98
CA VAL A 115 -1.52 -4.32 18.87
C VAL A 115 -1.82 -3.22 17.85
N PRO A 116 -2.23 -3.51 16.59
CA PRO A 116 -2.44 -2.46 15.60
C PRO A 116 -3.76 -1.73 15.84
N GLU A 117 -3.75 -0.43 15.55
CA GLU A 117 -4.98 0.36 15.53
C GLU A 117 -5.77 0.07 14.26
N ARG A 118 -7.09 -0.08 14.39
CA ARG A 118 -8.02 -0.18 13.26
C ARG A 118 -8.91 1.03 13.28
N ARG A 119 -8.69 1.94 12.35
CA ARG A 119 -9.36 3.26 12.29
C ARG A 119 -10.37 3.30 11.15
N PRO A 120 -11.49 4.03 11.29
CA PRO A 120 -12.37 4.29 10.16
C PRO A 120 -11.60 4.97 9.03
N PHE A 121 -11.93 4.64 7.77
CA PHE A 121 -11.35 5.29 6.61
C PHE A 121 -11.66 6.79 6.62
N ASP A 122 -10.60 7.60 6.61
CA ASP A 122 -10.65 9.04 6.42
C ASP A 122 -9.49 9.45 5.52
N ALA A 123 -9.81 9.95 4.32
CA ALA A 123 -8.82 10.18 3.28
C ALA A 123 -7.78 11.23 3.68
N LEU A 124 -8.20 12.33 4.32
CA LEU A 124 -7.27 13.38 4.77
C LEU A 124 -6.30 12.84 5.84
N THR A 125 -6.81 12.06 6.79
CA THR A 125 -5.98 11.41 7.82
C THR A 125 -5.01 10.41 7.20
N ILE A 126 -5.46 9.56 6.27
CA ILE A 126 -4.61 8.61 5.55
C ILE A 126 -3.48 9.33 4.81
N LEU A 127 -3.81 10.39 4.08
CA LEU A 127 -2.85 11.19 3.33
C LEU A 127 -1.77 11.79 4.23
N ARG A 128 -2.05 12.00 5.52
CA ARG A 128 -1.10 12.53 6.52
C ARG A 128 -0.43 11.46 7.37
N THR A 129 -0.81 10.19 7.22
CA THR A 129 -0.29 9.09 8.03
C THR A 129 1.01 8.54 7.43
N PRO A 130 2.15 8.61 8.14
CA PRO A 130 3.38 7.97 7.69
C PRO A 130 3.31 6.44 7.89
N TYR A 131 3.97 5.68 7.02
CA TYR A 131 4.06 4.22 7.10
C TYR A 131 5.49 3.72 6.85
N ARG A 132 5.74 2.46 7.23
CA ARG A 132 6.96 1.72 6.92
C ARG A 132 6.60 0.41 6.22
N ILE A 133 7.47 0.01 5.29
CA ILE A 133 7.30 -1.17 4.44
C ILE A 133 7.91 -2.43 5.04
N ASP A 134 8.77 -2.29 6.06
CA ASP A 134 9.62 -3.35 6.61
C ASP A 134 9.19 -3.80 8.02
N ILE A 135 7.96 -3.47 8.42
CA ILE A 135 7.35 -3.86 9.70
C ILE A 135 5.87 -4.17 9.47
N PHE A 136 5.28 -4.96 10.37
CA PHE A 136 3.83 -5.09 10.49
C PHE A 136 3.18 -3.71 10.64
N GLN A 137 2.03 -3.50 10.00
CA GLN A 137 1.40 -2.19 10.07
C GLN A 137 0.95 -1.87 11.50
N THR A 138 1.15 -0.63 11.90
CA THR A 138 0.71 -0.13 13.22
C THR A 138 -0.71 0.44 13.16
N ILE A 139 -1.18 0.78 11.96
CA ILE A 139 -2.51 1.30 11.69
C ILE A 139 -3.05 0.61 10.44
N TYR A 140 -4.29 0.13 10.50
CA TYR A 140 -5.10 -0.24 9.34
C TYR A 140 -6.30 0.70 9.24
N TYR A 141 -6.73 1.00 8.02
CA TYR A 141 -7.93 1.77 7.78
C TYR A 141 -9.05 0.85 7.28
N VAL A 142 -10.24 1.04 7.86
CA VAL A 142 -11.42 0.19 7.66
C VAL A 142 -12.47 0.95 6.88
N ILE A 143 -12.80 0.46 5.69
CA ILE A 143 -13.91 0.97 4.88
C ILE A 143 -15.20 0.24 5.23
N GLN A 144 -16.34 0.85 4.94
CA GLN A 144 -17.65 0.19 5.03
C GLN A 144 -18.07 -0.41 3.69
N ASN A 145 -17.59 0.15 2.59
CA ASN A 145 -17.85 -0.31 1.24
C ASN A 145 -16.76 0.22 0.28
N PHE A 146 -16.62 -0.39 -0.91
CA PHE A 146 -15.64 0.03 -1.90
C PHE A 146 -15.96 1.37 -2.58
N GLN A 147 -17.22 1.79 -2.57
CA GLN A 147 -17.65 3.05 -3.19
C GLN A 147 -17.02 4.25 -2.49
N ASP A 148 -16.81 4.19 -1.17
CA ASP A 148 -16.17 5.26 -0.39
C ASP A 148 -14.77 5.61 -0.95
N ILE A 149 -13.95 4.60 -1.23
CA ILE A 149 -12.61 4.79 -1.79
C ILE A 149 -12.70 5.37 -3.21
N PHE A 150 -13.60 4.83 -4.02
CA PHE A 150 -13.77 5.27 -5.40
C PHE A 150 -14.23 6.72 -5.48
N SER A 151 -15.24 7.11 -4.69
CA SER A 151 -15.73 8.48 -4.64
C SER A 151 -14.63 9.45 -4.21
N VAL A 152 -13.82 9.12 -3.20
CA VAL A 152 -12.66 9.93 -2.84
C VAL A 152 -11.68 10.06 -4.00
N MET A 153 -11.30 8.95 -4.63
CA MET A 153 -10.31 8.94 -5.73
C MET A 153 -10.78 9.74 -6.96
N ASN A 154 -12.08 9.70 -7.24
CA ASN A 154 -12.64 10.36 -8.42
C ASN A 154 -12.96 11.85 -8.16
N GLU A 155 -13.44 12.20 -6.97
CA GLU A 155 -14.05 13.52 -6.73
C GLU A 155 -13.18 14.45 -5.88
N SER A 156 -12.39 13.93 -4.95
CA SER A 156 -11.81 14.76 -3.87
C SER A 156 -10.34 14.52 -3.55
N ILE A 157 -9.69 13.50 -4.13
CA ILE A 157 -8.33 13.12 -3.73
C ILE A 157 -7.30 14.23 -3.94
N MET A 158 -7.36 14.98 -5.05
CA MET A 158 -6.38 16.04 -5.33
C MET A 158 -6.52 17.24 -4.38
N PRO A 159 -7.71 17.81 -4.15
CA PRO A 159 -7.90 18.82 -3.10
C PRO A 159 -7.44 18.37 -1.71
N LEU A 160 -7.84 17.16 -1.28
CA LEU A 160 -7.46 16.62 0.03
C LEU A 160 -5.96 16.40 0.16
N LEU A 161 -5.31 16.00 -0.94
CA LEU A 161 -3.86 15.83 -1.00
C LEU A 161 -3.13 17.16 -0.84
N HIS A 162 -3.61 18.23 -1.48
CA HIS A 162 -3.02 19.57 -1.32
C HIS A 162 -3.22 20.09 0.10
N GLU A 163 -4.39 19.90 0.69
CA GLU A 163 -4.64 20.22 2.10
C GLU A 163 -3.71 19.41 3.04
N ALA A 164 -3.56 18.12 2.81
CA ALA A 164 -2.64 17.28 3.58
C ALA A 164 -1.18 17.76 3.48
N MET A 165 -0.78 18.25 2.31
CA MET A 165 0.56 18.83 2.09
C MET A 165 0.79 20.12 2.88
N GLU A 166 -0.26 20.93 3.09
CA GLU A 166 -0.21 22.15 3.90
C GLU A 166 -0.20 21.84 5.40
N LEU A 167 -1.04 20.90 5.84
CA LEU A 167 -1.15 20.50 7.24
C LEU A 167 0.02 19.64 7.75
N GLY A 168 0.81 19.06 6.84
CA GLY A 168 1.94 18.19 7.16
C GLY A 168 1.53 16.83 7.72
N ASN A 169 2.53 15.97 7.91
CA ASN A 169 2.32 14.59 8.37
C ASN A 169 2.06 14.53 9.89
N PHE A 170 1.34 13.50 10.31
CA PHE A 170 1.31 13.11 11.72
C PHE A 170 2.65 12.56 12.19
N ALA A 171 2.83 12.50 13.51
CA ALA A 171 3.93 11.76 14.11
C ALA A 171 3.82 10.25 13.76
N PRO A 172 4.93 9.57 13.45
CA PRO A 172 4.93 8.13 13.24
C PRO A 172 4.48 7.36 14.48
N THR A 173 3.69 6.31 14.28
CA THR A 173 3.28 5.33 15.28
C THR A 173 4.30 4.20 15.49
N TYR A 174 5.47 4.33 14.86
CA TYR A 174 6.57 3.38 14.93
C TYR A 174 7.89 4.09 15.29
N PRO A 175 8.85 3.40 15.91
CA PRO A 175 10.17 3.95 16.16
C PRO A 175 10.85 4.37 14.85
N LEU A 176 11.48 5.55 14.89
CA LEU A 176 12.36 5.99 13.80
C LEU A 176 13.59 5.08 13.77
N LYS A 177 14.04 4.70 12.57
CA LYS A 177 15.34 4.01 12.42
C LYS A 177 16.42 4.88 13.06
N SER A 178 17.24 4.28 13.91
CA SER A 178 18.36 4.97 14.51
C SER A 178 19.39 5.30 13.41
N ARG A 179 20.23 6.32 13.62
CA ARG A 179 21.27 6.70 12.66
C ARG A 179 22.28 5.56 12.41
N SER A 180 22.42 4.62 13.34
CA SER A 180 23.26 3.41 13.22
C SER A 180 22.68 2.37 12.26
N ASP A 181 21.36 2.19 12.22
CA ASP A 181 20.72 1.18 11.36
C ASP A 181 20.90 1.49 9.86
N ALA A 182 21.02 2.78 9.52
CA ALA A 182 21.29 3.23 8.16
C ALA A 182 22.72 2.89 7.68
N VAL A 183 23.69 2.83 8.60
CA VAL A 183 25.09 2.49 8.31
C VAL A 183 25.25 0.98 8.14
N GLU A 184 24.52 0.18 8.91
CA GLU A 184 24.55 -1.28 8.82
C GLU A 184 24.00 -1.80 7.49
N ILE A 185 22.90 -1.21 6.99
CA ILE A 185 22.33 -1.56 5.68
C ILE A 185 23.25 -1.12 4.52
N ALA A 186 23.92 0.03 4.63
CA ALA A 186 24.91 0.46 3.64
C ALA A 186 26.14 -0.49 3.61
N ASN A 187 26.51 -1.04 4.77
CA ASN A 187 27.62 -1.99 4.90
C ASN A 187 27.23 -3.44 4.53
N SER A 188 25.94 -3.81 4.58
CA SER A 188 25.46 -5.10 4.06
C SER A 188 25.29 -5.09 2.55
N ALA A 189 24.89 -3.95 1.95
CA ALA A 189 24.78 -3.77 0.50
C ALA A 189 26.14 -3.75 -0.23
N THR A 190 27.25 -3.59 0.49
CA THR A 190 28.62 -3.61 -0.06
C THR A 190 29.31 -4.97 0.08
N LYS A 191 28.67 -5.97 0.72
CA LYS A 191 29.14 -7.36 0.76
C LYS A 191 28.41 -8.24 -0.26
N SER A 192 28.36 -7.84 -1.52
CA SER A 192 28.23 -8.80 -2.62
C SER A 192 29.59 -9.50 -2.81
N HIS A 193 29.67 -10.77 -2.44
CA HIS A 193 30.81 -11.62 -2.76
C HIS A 193 31.02 -11.74 -4.29
N PRO A 194 32.26 -11.88 -4.76
CA PRO A 194 32.60 -11.97 -6.17
C PRO A 194 32.38 -13.39 -6.74
N CYS A 195 32.14 -13.42 -8.06
CA CYS A 195 31.88 -14.55 -8.97
C CYS A 195 30.48 -15.15 -8.93
#